data_AF-A0A161TN19-F1
#
_entry.id   AF-A0A161TN19-F1
#
_cell.length_a   1.000
_cell.length_b   1.000
_cell.length_c   1.000
_cell.angle_alpha   90.00
_cell.angle_beta   90.00
_cell.angle_gamma   90.00
#
_symmetry.space_group_name_H-M   'P 1'
#
loop_
_entity.id
_entity.type
_entity.pdbx_description
1 polymer ?
#
loop_
_entity_poly.entity_id
_entity_poly.type
_entity_poly.pdbx_seq_one_letter_code
_entity_poly.pdbx_strand_id
1 'polypeptide(L)'
;MGRDIIAPGGGVGIGFLLPWLTAVNALKLVPDVQSLANGTFDQQWLRSRLEHPAVFFDLLIAALVTESIDTVPPELEALLTDNSSIRTDLVSHPENIGVPTMLYGGWHDIFTNSQPRMYNAIPLPPGHKQLIMGDTYHLGPAAQFGTPGAPPRLDVLQRAWFDHWLEGIDNGIDSYGPVTVKQQGGPWASLPSFPRPGMNYQRMYLDPESSGTSPHAVHDGSLRTDTRSAGTLTVAPGLATLCSQDSAQGLAGITAILDACGKDSRIAEHSAQTFTSAPVGAATQISGPVNVHLETMLDTTDGYWTATLNDVAPDGTSTALTSGQLAASVRKTDAVLQPGHRLRVDIFAGNFPKGLLPRPLLNESQLAPQHLVLDPQRPSFVTVPTDVPLA
;
A
#
# COMPACT_ATOMS: atom_id res chain seq x y z
N MET A 1 5.20 1.43 8.79
CA MET A 1 6.45 0.75 8.35
C MET A 1 6.25 -0.73 8.08
N GLY A 2 6.14 -1.61 9.10
CA GLY A 2 6.14 -3.08 8.90
C GLY A 2 5.13 -3.60 7.85
N ARG A 3 3.86 -3.18 7.97
CA ARG A 3 2.76 -3.59 7.07
C ARG A 3 2.70 -2.83 5.74
N ASP A 4 3.49 -1.76 5.58
CA ASP A 4 3.47 -0.91 4.37
C ASP A 4 4.69 -1.14 3.46
N ILE A 5 5.85 -1.43 4.05
CA ILE A 5 7.15 -1.48 3.34
C ILE A 5 7.89 -2.79 3.55
N ILE A 6 7.95 -3.32 4.79
CA ILE A 6 8.83 -4.45 5.10
C ILE A 6 8.35 -5.73 4.42
N ALA A 7 7.10 -6.12 4.71
CA ALA A 7 6.45 -7.28 4.09
C ALA A 7 4.95 -7.03 3.82
N PRO A 8 4.55 -5.97 3.10
CA PRO A 8 3.15 -5.74 2.72
C PRO A 8 2.57 -7.03 2.11
N GLY A 9 1.44 -7.53 2.60
CA GLY A 9 0.83 -8.78 2.12
C GLY A 9 1.77 -9.99 1.98
N GLY A 10 2.86 -10.07 2.76
CA GLY A 10 3.85 -11.17 2.72
C GLY A 10 4.94 -11.06 1.64
N GLY A 11 5.04 -9.95 0.90
CA GLY A 11 6.04 -9.74 -0.15
C GLY A 11 7.09 -8.72 0.28
N VAL A 12 8.37 -9.01 0.08
CA VAL A 12 9.48 -8.13 0.49
C VAL A 12 9.55 -6.89 -0.41
N GLY A 13 9.45 -5.69 0.18
CA GLY A 13 9.45 -4.40 -0.54
C GLY A 13 10.81 -3.97 -1.11
N ILE A 14 11.44 -4.81 -1.92
CA ILE A 14 12.83 -4.64 -2.41
C ILE A 14 13.09 -3.32 -3.13
N GLY A 15 12.09 -2.77 -3.84
CA GLY A 15 12.21 -1.54 -4.61
C GLY A 15 12.62 -0.32 -3.78
N PHE A 16 12.11 -0.23 -2.54
CA PHE A 16 12.51 0.81 -1.59
C PHE A 16 13.55 0.31 -0.59
N LEU A 17 13.37 -0.88 -0.01
CA LEU A 17 14.21 -1.37 1.10
C LEU A 17 15.69 -1.45 0.74
N LEU A 18 16.02 -1.99 -0.44
CA LEU A 18 17.42 -2.17 -0.85
C LEU A 18 18.16 -0.84 -1.06
N PRO A 19 17.66 0.12 -1.88
CA PRO A 19 18.32 1.42 -2.02
C PRO A 19 18.27 2.24 -0.73
N TRP A 20 17.20 2.17 0.07
CA TRP A 20 17.12 2.86 1.35
C TRP A 20 18.14 2.34 2.37
N LEU A 21 18.22 1.02 2.59
CA LEU A 21 19.23 0.43 3.49
C LEU A 21 20.65 0.70 2.99
N THR A 22 20.88 0.69 1.67
CA THR A 22 22.17 1.08 1.08
C THR A 22 22.51 2.54 1.42
N ALA A 23 21.58 3.47 1.19
CA ALA A 23 21.77 4.88 1.46
C ALA A 23 21.99 5.17 2.96
N VAL A 24 21.19 4.57 3.85
CA VAL A 24 21.35 4.71 5.31
C VAL A 24 22.70 4.16 5.77
N ASN A 25 23.09 2.96 5.32
CA ASN A 25 24.37 2.36 5.73
C ASN A 25 25.61 3.05 5.13
N ALA A 26 25.48 3.74 3.98
CA ALA A 26 26.53 4.61 3.47
C ALA A 26 26.58 5.96 4.20
N LEU A 27 25.44 6.66 4.33
CA LEU A 27 25.38 8.01 4.89
C LEU A 27 25.65 8.06 6.41
N LYS A 28 25.34 6.99 7.16
CA LYS A 28 25.69 6.91 8.60
C LYS A 28 27.20 6.97 8.87
N LEU A 29 28.04 6.77 7.85
CA LEU A 29 29.49 6.83 7.93
C LEU A 29 30.04 8.25 7.68
N VAL A 30 29.19 9.20 7.26
CA VAL A 30 29.56 10.61 7.17
C VAL A 30 29.72 11.16 8.59
N PRO A 31 30.94 11.55 9.01
CA PRO A 31 31.18 12.06 10.36
C PRO A 31 30.70 13.50 10.51
N ASP A 32 30.53 13.96 11.74
CA ASP A 32 30.47 15.40 12.01
C ASP A 32 31.83 16.05 11.70
N VAL A 33 31.89 16.74 10.57
CA VAL A 33 33.06 17.47 10.08
C VAL A 33 33.45 18.62 11.02
N GLN A 34 32.48 19.22 11.74
CA GLN A 34 32.76 20.29 12.69
C GLN A 34 33.49 19.75 13.93
N SER A 35 33.05 18.61 14.48
CA SER A 35 33.75 17.96 15.59
C SER A 35 35.12 17.39 15.18
N LEU A 36 35.29 16.95 13.93
CA LEU A 36 36.62 16.59 13.40
C LEU A 36 37.56 17.80 13.36
N ALA A 37 37.10 18.93 12.81
CA ALA A 37 37.91 20.15 12.70
C ALA A 37 38.27 20.76 14.07
N ASN A 38 37.36 20.68 15.04
CA ASN A 38 37.54 21.23 16.39
C ASN A 38 38.19 20.25 17.38
N GLY A 39 38.53 19.03 16.97
CA GLY A 39 39.14 18.01 17.83
C GLY A 39 38.19 17.37 18.86
N THR A 40 36.89 17.60 18.75
CA THR A 40 35.84 17.07 19.66
C THR A 40 35.16 15.81 19.12
N PHE A 41 35.82 15.10 18.20
CA PHE A 41 35.23 13.95 17.49
C PHE A 41 34.89 12.77 18.41
N ASP A 42 33.66 12.27 18.29
CA ASP A 42 33.15 11.17 19.09
C ASP A 42 33.70 9.80 18.64
N GLN A 43 34.63 9.28 19.44
CA GLN A 43 35.24 7.96 19.26
C GLN A 43 34.30 6.79 19.62
N GLN A 44 33.20 7.04 20.34
CA GLN A 44 32.17 6.04 20.62
C GLN A 44 31.20 5.93 19.44
N TRP A 45 30.82 7.05 18.81
CA TRP A 45 30.12 7.06 17.53
C TRP A 45 30.86 6.23 16.48
N LEU A 46 32.17 6.44 16.29
CA LEU A 46 32.93 5.71 15.28
C LEU A 46 32.94 4.19 15.55
N ARG A 47 33.20 3.78 16.80
CA ARG A 47 33.18 2.37 17.20
C ARG A 47 31.83 1.71 16.92
N SER A 48 30.73 2.36 17.32
CA SER A 48 29.36 1.88 17.07
C SER A 48 29.06 1.64 15.58
N ARG A 49 29.63 2.44 14.68
CA ARG A 49 29.43 2.29 13.21
C ARG A 49 30.33 1.20 12.61
N LEU A 50 31.49 0.94 13.20
CA LEU A 50 32.39 -0.16 12.83
C LEU A 50 31.92 -1.53 13.36
N GLU A 51 31.30 -1.56 14.54
CA GLU A 51 30.68 -2.75 15.13
C GLU A 51 29.45 -3.22 14.34
N HIS A 52 28.68 -2.28 13.78
CA HIS A 52 27.51 -2.57 12.95
C HIS A 52 27.62 -1.93 11.56
N PRO A 53 28.48 -2.45 10.66
CA PRO A 53 28.78 -1.82 9.38
C PRO A 53 27.63 -1.93 8.37
N ALA A 54 26.78 -2.95 8.46
CA ALA A 54 25.66 -3.20 7.54
C ALA A 54 24.37 -3.55 8.29
N VAL A 55 23.80 -2.57 9.02
CA VAL A 55 22.59 -2.73 9.85
C VAL A 55 21.41 -3.14 8.96
N PHE A 56 20.70 -4.20 9.38
CA PHE A 56 19.54 -4.82 8.71
C PHE A 56 19.79 -5.42 7.31
N PHE A 57 21.03 -5.40 6.79
CA PHE A 57 21.36 -6.08 5.54
C PHE A 57 21.40 -7.60 5.70
N ASP A 58 21.77 -8.08 6.88
CA ASP A 58 21.64 -9.47 7.32
C ASP A 58 20.18 -9.96 7.19
N LEU A 59 19.22 -9.21 7.74
CA LEU A 59 17.80 -9.54 7.65
C LEU A 59 17.27 -9.44 6.22
N LEU A 60 17.68 -8.43 5.45
CA LEU A 60 17.30 -8.30 4.05
C LEU A 60 17.85 -9.45 3.21
N ILE A 61 19.11 -9.85 3.40
CA ILE A 61 19.72 -10.97 2.68
C ILE A 61 19.03 -12.27 3.08
N ALA A 62 18.82 -12.53 4.38
CA ALA A 62 18.08 -13.69 4.85
C ALA A 62 16.69 -13.79 4.18
N ALA A 63 15.93 -12.69 4.17
CA ALA A 63 14.60 -12.63 3.53
C ALA A 63 14.61 -12.86 2.00
N LEU A 64 15.78 -12.75 1.34
CA LEU A 64 15.96 -12.96 -0.10
C LEU A 64 16.60 -14.31 -0.47
N VAL A 65 17.32 -14.95 0.46
CA VAL A 65 18.06 -16.21 0.20
C VAL A 65 17.56 -17.42 0.98
N THR A 66 16.74 -17.23 2.02
CA THR A 66 16.10 -18.35 2.72
C THR A 66 15.15 -19.09 1.79
N GLU A 67 15.34 -20.41 1.69
CA GLU A 67 14.64 -21.26 0.70
C GLU A 67 13.31 -21.84 1.21
N SER A 68 13.12 -22.00 2.52
CA SER A 68 11.90 -22.51 3.15
C SER A 68 11.56 -21.76 4.45
N ILE A 69 10.28 -21.77 4.83
CA ILE A 69 9.83 -21.30 6.15
C ILE A 69 10.54 -22.06 7.28
N ASP A 70 10.79 -23.37 7.10
CA ASP A 70 11.46 -24.22 8.10
C ASP A 70 12.96 -23.88 8.28
N THR A 71 13.52 -23.01 7.44
CA THR A 71 14.93 -22.58 7.46
C THR A 71 15.11 -21.06 7.63
N VAL A 72 14.06 -20.37 8.10
CA VAL A 72 14.13 -18.95 8.48
C VAL A 72 15.08 -18.77 9.68
N PRO A 73 16.10 -17.90 9.60
CA PRO A 73 16.97 -17.61 10.73
C PRO A 73 16.21 -16.97 11.91
N PRO A 74 16.56 -17.25 13.18
CA PRO A 74 15.83 -16.74 14.35
C PRO A 74 15.67 -15.22 14.40
N GLU A 75 16.64 -14.47 13.88
CA GLU A 75 16.62 -13.00 13.82
C GLU A 75 15.58 -12.49 12.81
N LEU A 76 15.39 -13.20 11.70
CA LEU A 76 14.35 -12.93 10.71
C LEU A 76 12.98 -13.41 11.22
N GLU A 77 12.91 -14.59 11.86
CA GLU A 77 11.69 -15.08 12.52
C GLU A 77 11.19 -14.06 13.55
N ALA A 78 12.09 -13.52 14.39
CA ALA A 78 11.74 -12.46 15.32
C ALA A 78 11.17 -11.22 14.61
N LEU A 79 11.74 -10.77 13.49
CA LEU A 79 11.17 -9.64 12.74
C LEU A 79 9.80 -9.94 12.13
N LEU A 80 9.51 -11.20 11.80
CA LEU A 80 8.22 -11.64 11.22
C LEU A 80 7.14 -11.91 12.29
N THR A 81 7.53 -12.27 13.50
CA THR A 81 6.62 -12.63 14.60
C THR A 81 6.03 -11.38 15.27
N ASP A 82 4.71 -11.19 15.15
CA ASP A 82 3.98 -9.96 15.53
C ASP A 82 4.11 -9.56 17.02
N ASN A 83 4.44 -10.50 17.92
CA ASN A 83 4.63 -10.26 19.37
C ASN A 83 6.10 -10.35 19.85
N SER A 84 7.09 -10.34 18.96
CA SER A 84 8.50 -10.25 19.35
C SER A 84 8.87 -8.83 19.82
N SER A 85 9.94 -8.69 20.60
CA SER A 85 10.42 -7.38 21.07
C SER A 85 10.77 -6.44 19.92
N ILE A 86 11.57 -6.90 18.95
CA ILE A 86 11.93 -6.11 17.77
C ILE A 86 10.69 -5.67 16.98
N ARG A 87 9.64 -6.51 16.95
CA ARG A 87 8.43 -6.19 16.22
C ARG A 87 7.53 -5.22 16.97
N THR A 88 7.40 -5.34 18.29
CA THR A 88 6.68 -4.37 19.14
C THR A 88 7.35 -3.01 19.16
N ASP A 89 8.69 -2.96 19.23
CA ASP A 89 9.46 -1.71 19.25
C ASP A 89 9.35 -0.93 17.91
N LEU A 90 8.99 -1.61 16.82
CA LEU A 90 8.74 -1.04 15.49
C LEU A 90 7.25 -0.72 15.22
N VAL A 91 6.36 -0.91 16.20
CA VAL A 91 4.94 -0.54 16.10
C VAL A 91 4.71 0.85 16.71
N SER A 92 3.99 1.70 15.98
CA SER A 92 3.53 2.99 16.48
C SER A 92 2.32 2.82 17.40
N HIS A 93 2.22 3.66 18.43
CA HIS A 93 1.07 3.75 19.34
C HIS A 93 0.36 5.12 19.25
N PRO A 94 -0.38 5.45 18.18
CA PRO A 94 -1.03 6.75 18.03
C PRO A 94 -2.11 7.01 19.09
N GLU A 95 -2.67 5.95 19.68
CA GLU A 95 -3.61 6.00 20.81
C GLU A 95 -3.04 6.68 22.06
N ASN A 96 -1.72 6.73 22.21
CA ASN A 96 -1.02 7.39 23.31
C ASN A 96 -0.71 8.87 23.04
N ILE A 97 -1.08 9.42 21.87
CA ILE A 97 -0.76 10.80 21.48
C ILE A 97 -1.77 11.77 22.12
N GLY A 98 -1.34 12.43 23.19
CA GLY A 98 -2.08 13.50 23.88
C GLY A 98 -1.74 14.92 23.43
N VAL A 99 -0.90 15.10 22.40
CA VAL A 99 -0.44 16.43 21.92
C VAL A 99 -0.96 16.76 20.52
N PRO A 100 -1.28 18.03 20.22
CA PRO A 100 -1.80 18.42 18.92
C PRO A 100 -0.94 17.93 17.76
N THR A 101 -1.55 17.24 16.79
CA THR A 101 -0.84 16.55 15.70
C THR A 101 -1.46 16.83 14.34
N MET A 102 -0.70 17.48 13.44
CA MET A 102 -1.02 17.58 12.02
C MET A 102 -0.24 16.52 11.23
N LEU A 103 -0.96 15.60 10.59
CA LEU A 103 -0.39 14.58 9.72
C LEU A 103 -0.45 15.05 8.26
N TYR A 104 0.66 14.90 7.55
CA TYR A 104 0.73 15.07 6.10
C TYR A 104 1.03 13.72 5.43
N GLY A 105 0.41 13.48 4.27
CA GLY A 105 0.52 12.24 3.52
C GLY A 105 0.23 12.37 2.03
N GLY A 106 0.33 11.26 1.31
CA GLY A 106 0.13 11.19 -0.14
C GLY A 106 -0.59 9.91 -0.57
N TRP A 107 -1.41 9.96 -1.63
CA TRP A 107 -2.07 8.76 -2.16
C TRP A 107 -1.10 7.76 -2.79
N HIS A 108 -0.01 8.24 -3.38
CA HIS A 108 1.05 7.41 -3.97
C HIS A 108 2.32 7.36 -3.09
N ASP A 109 2.21 7.76 -1.83
CA ASP A 109 3.28 7.63 -0.84
C ASP A 109 3.37 6.20 -0.29
N ILE A 110 4.58 5.74 0.04
CA ILE A 110 4.84 4.39 0.55
C ILE A 110 4.21 4.11 1.93
N PHE A 111 3.75 5.13 2.65
CA PHE A 111 3.04 5.03 3.93
C PHE A 111 1.56 5.42 3.84
N THR A 112 0.98 5.49 2.63
CA THR A 112 -0.40 5.95 2.39
C THR A 112 -1.46 5.25 3.25
N ASN A 113 -1.25 3.98 3.62
CA ASN A 113 -2.14 3.23 4.51
C ASN A 113 -2.00 3.60 5.99
N SER A 114 -0.79 3.94 6.45
CA SER A 114 -0.53 4.31 7.85
C SER A 114 -1.07 5.69 8.18
N GLN A 115 -0.95 6.67 7.28
CA GLN A 115 -1.37 8.07 7.51
C GLN A 115 -2.83 8.22 8.00
N PRO A 116 -3.87 7.71 7.30
CA PRO A 116 -5.25 7.79 7.77
C PRO A 116 -5.53 6.88 8.97
N ARG A 117 -4.83 5.75 9.12
CA ARG A 117 -4.97 4.86 10.29
C ARG A 117 -4.46 5.54 11.56
N MET A 118 -3.30 6.19 11.51
CA MET A 118 -2.73 6.96 12.61
C MET A 118 -3.65 8.14 12.97
N TYR A 119 -4.07 8.93 11.98
CA TYR A 119 -5.03 10.01 12.19
C TYR A 119 -6.31 9.52 12.91
N ASN A 120 -6.87 8.38 12.50
CA ASN A 120 -8.08 7.83 13.13
C ASN A 120 -7.82 7.30 14.55
N ALA A 121 -6.65 6.72 14.83
CA ALA A 121 -6.29 6.18 16.14
C ALA A 121 -5.92 7.25 17.19
N ILE A 122 -5.47 8.44 16.78
CA ILE A 122 -5.15 9.54 17.72
C ILE A 122 -6.43 9.99 18.45
N PRO A 123 -6.49 10.00 19.80
CA PRO A 123 -7.70 10.24 20.58
C PRO A 123 -8.04 11.73 20.77
N LEU A 124 -7.60 12.59 19.85
CA LEU A 124 -7.82 14.03 19.90
C LEU A 124 -9.05 14.46 19.09
N PRO A 125 -9.74 15.54 19.49
CA PRO A 125 -10.86 16.07 18.73
C PRO A 125 -10.41 16.67 17.38
N PRO A 126 -11.34 16.83 16.42
CA PRO A 126 -11.14 17.66 15.24
C PRO A 126 -10.42 18.98 15.55
N GLY A 127 -9.49 19.36 14.69
CA GLY A 127 -8.70 20.60 14.83
C GLY A 127 -7.46 20.45 15.69
N HIS A 128 -7.54 19.73 16.81
CA HIS A 128 -6.36 19.30 17.60
C HIS A 128 -5.60 18.17 16.91
N LYS A 129 -6.30 17.34 16.13
CA LYS A 129 -5.70 16.51 15.08
C LYS A 129 -6.18 16.92 13.71
N GLN A 130 -5.28 16.88 12.73
CA GLN A 130 -5.59 17.13 11.32
C GLN A 130 -4.88 16.15 10.39
N LEU A 131 -5.48 15.86 9.25
CA LEU A 131 -4.89 15.05 8.18
C LEU A 131 -4.92 15.81 6.86
N ILE A 132 -3.78 15.92 6.19
CA ILE A 132 -3.67 16.49 4.85
C ILE A 132 -3.15 15.41 3.89
N MET A 133 -3.99 14.92 2.98
CA MET A 133 -3.62 13.93 1.96
C MET A 133 -3.47 14.58 0.59
N GLY A 134 -2.25 14.66 0.08
CA GLY A 134 -1.95 15.11 -1.27
C GLY A 134 -1.99 14.00 -2.31
N ASP A 135 -1.93 14.40 -3.57
CA ASP A 135 -1.81 13.50 -4.73
C ASP A 135 -0.35 13.49 -5.17
N THR A 136 0.48 12.79 -4.39
CA THR A 136 1.94 12.78 -4.55
C THR A 136 2.55 11.48 -4.05
N TYR A 137 3.82 11.30 -4.43
CA TYR A 137 4.72 10.23 -3.99
C TYR A 137 5.55 10.66 -2.78
N HIS A 138 6.31 9.70 -2.24
CA HIS A 138 7.23 9.92 -1.12
C HIS A 138 8.32 10.96 -1.45
N LEU A 139 8.91 10.86 -2.64
CA LEU A 139 9.75 11.91 -3.23
C LEU A 139 8.84 12.96 -3.90
N GLY A 140 9.11 14.23 -3.63
CA GLY A 140 8.22 15.35 -4.00
C GLY A 140 7.04 15.57 -3.03
N PRO A 141 7.23 15.50 -1.70
CA PRO A 141 6.14 15.80 -0.76
C PRO A 141 5.68 17.26 -0.95
N ALA A 142 4.39 17.49 -0.69
CA ALA A 142 3.69 18.77 -0.90
C ALA A 142 3.78 19.34 -2.34
N ALA A 143 3.96 18.48 -3.35
CA ALA A 143 3.76 18.86 -4.74
C ALA A 143 2.41 19.57 -4.93
N GLN A 144 2.38 20.63 -5.75
CA GLN A 144 1.24 21.53 -5.99
C GLN A 144 0.83 22.44 -4.80
N PHE A 145 1.42 22.33 -3.60
CA PHE A 145 1.09 23.24 -2.49
C PHE A 145 1.52 24.69 -2.81
N GLY A 146 0.73 25.66 -2.37
CA GLY A 146 0.91 27.08 -2.69
C GLY A 146 0.42 27.51 -4.08
N THR A 147 -0.18 26.60 -4.86
CA THR A 147 -0.85 26.94 -6.12
C THR A 147 -2.33 27.31 -5.90
N PRO A 148 -2.98 28.07 -6.81
CA PRO A 148 -4.39 28.43 -6.65
C PRO A 148 -5.32 27.20 -6.52
N GLY A 149 -6.12 27.18 -5.46
CA GLY A 149 -7.03 26.05 -5.16
C GLY A 149 -6.38 24.85 -4.46
N ALA A 150 -5.09 24.92 -4.14
CA ALA A 150 -4.39 23.97 -3.28
C ALA A 150 -4.17 24.53 -1.85
N PRO A 151 -3.81 23.69 -0.87
CA PRO A 151 -3.32 24.14 0.43
C PRO A 151 -2.17 25.16 0.30
N PRO A 152 -1.98 26.06 1.29
CA PRO A 152 -0.77 26.87 1.40
C PRO A 152 0.49 25.98 1.38
N ARG A 153 1.65 26.56 1.07
CA ARG A 153 2.93 25.82 1.12
C ARG A 153 3.10 25.12 2.48
N LEU A 154 3.72 23.94 2.47
CA LEU A 154 3.84 23.11 3.69
C LEU A 154 4.60 23.83 4.82
N ASP A 155 5.59 24.66 4.50
CA ASP A 155 6.31 25.49 5.48
C ASP A 155 5.43 26.58 6.12
N VAL A 156 4.47 27.12 5.37
CA VAL A 156 3.47 28.08 5.90
C VAL A 156 2.48 27.37 6.82
N LEU A 157 2.01 26.17 6.45
CA LEU A 157 1.13 25.36 7.29
C LEU A 157 1.83 24.90 8.57
N GLN A 158 3.06 24.40 8.46
CA GLN A 158 3.89 24.01 9.60
C GLN A 158 4.13 25.18 10.54
N ARG A 159 4.42 26.37 10.01
CA ARG A 159 4.56 27.58 10.81
C ARG A 159 3.25 27.93 11.52
N ALA A 160 2.14 28.04 10.80
CA ALA A 160 0.85 28.38 11.40
C ALA A 160 0.46 27.39 12.53
N TRP A 161 0.75 26.10 12.34
CA TRP A 161 0.55 25.07 13.37
C TRP A 161 1.35 25.35 14.65
N PHE A 162 2.65 25.65 14.53
CA PHE A 162 3.49 25.93 15.69
C PHE A 162 3.22 27.30 16.32
N ASP A 163 2.99 28.35 15.52
CA ASP A 163 2.59 29.68 15.98
C ASP A 163 1.32 29.57 16.89
N HIS A 164 0.36 28.72 16.53
CA HIS A 164 -0.83 28.46 17.33
C HIS A 164 -0.54 27.64 18.61
N TRP A 165 0.04 26.44 18.48
CA TRP A 165 0.17 25.51 19.60
C TRP A 165 1.35 25.76 20.55
N LEU A 166 2.37 26.52 20.11
CA LEU A 166 3.56 26.84 20.92
C LEU A 166 3.62 28.31 21.34
N GLU A 167 3.17 29.24 20.49
CA GLU A 167 3.19 30.68 20.79
C GLU A 167 1.81 31.24 21.22
N GLY A 168 0.73 30.45 21.08
CA GLY A 168 -0.62 30.86 21.47
C GLY A 168 -1.28 31.84 20.50
N ILE A 169 -0.81 31.91 19.25
CA ILE A 169 -1.32 32.84 18.23
C ILE A 169 -2.61 32.29 17.62
N ASP A 170 -3.72 33.01 17.79
CA ASP A 170 -4.95 32.73 17.07
C ASP A 170 -4.81 33.13 15.59
N ASN A 171 -4.59 32.13 14.75
CA ASN A 171 -4.48 32.22 13.30
C ASN A 171 -5.52 31.31 12.60
N GLY A 172 -6.46 30.73 13.34
CA GLY A 172 -7.48 29.80 12.84
C GLY A 172 -6.99 28.47 12.27
N ILE A 173 -5.72 28.07 12.48
CA ILE A 173 -5.19 26.80 11.93
C ILE A 173 -5.94 25.58 12.48
N ASP A 174 -6.42 25.63 13.72
CA ASP A 174 -7.24 24.60 14.36
C ASP A 174 -8.57 24.35 13.62
N SER A 175 -9.05 25.34 12.87
CA SER A 175 -10.28 25.30 12.07
C SER A 175 -10.04 24.98 10.59
N TYR A 176 -8.79 24.72 10.18
CA TYR A 176 -8.41 24.41 8.79
C TYR A 176 -8.86 23.02 8.32
N GLY A 177 -8.91 22.05 9.24
CA GLY A 177 -9.25 20.66 8.98
C GLY A 177 -10.71 20.30 9.34
N PRO A 178 -10.98 19.08 9.83
CA PRO A 178 -10.00 18.12 10.36
C PRO A 178 -9.34 17.23 9.31
N VAL A 179 -9.88 17.13 8.10
CA VAL A 179 -9.28 16.35 7.01
C VAL A 179 -9.32 17.16 5.71
N THR A 180 -8.18 17.41 5.10
CA THR A 180 -8.05 18.10 3.80
C THR A 180 -7.44 17.15 2.78
N VAL A 181 -8.19 16.76 1.76
CA VAL A 181 -7.73 15.79 0.74
C VAL A 181 -7.73 16.38 -0.65
N LYS A 182 -6.71 16.04 -1.44
CA LYS A 182 -6.79 16.12 -2.90
C LYS A 182 -7.60 14.92 -3.38
N GLN A 183 -8.76 15.16 -4.00
CA GLN A 183 -9.49 14.05 -4.60
C GLN A 183 -8.73 13.63 -5.88
N GLN A 184 -8.37 12.34 -5.99
CA GLN A 184 -7.83 11.80 -7.24
C GLN A 184 -8.86 12.03 -8.37
N GLY A 185 -8.42 12.54 -9.52
CA GLY A 185 -9.30 13.00 -10.61
C GLY A 185 -10.13 14.27 -10.31
N GLY A 186 -9.97 14.91 -9.14
CA GLY A 186 -10.85 15.99 -8.67
C GLY A 186 -10.14 17.17 -7.99
N PRO A 187 -10.88 18.11 -7.39
CA PRO A 187 -10.33 19.24 -6.66
C PRO A 187 -9.81 18.85 -5.26
N TRP A 188 -9.22 19.81 -4.55
CA TRP A 188 -9.05 19.70 -3.10
C TRP A 188 -10.40 19.85 -2.38
N ALA A 189 -10.59 19.12 -1.29
CA ALA A 189 -11.80 19.13 -0.48
C ALA A 189 -11.47 19.01 1.02
N SER A 190 -12.17 19.77 1.86
CA SER A 190 -12.21 19.53 3.32
C SER A 190 -13.34 18.57 3.67
N LEU A 191 -13.07 17.64 4.58
CA LEU A 191 -13.95 16.56 5.03
C LEU A 191 -14.04 16.56 6.57
N PRO A 192 -15.20 16.18 7.14
CA PRO A 192 -15.34 16.01 8.60
C PRO A 192 -14.61 14.75 9.12
N SER A 193 -14.33 13.77 8.26
CA SER A 193 -13.63 12.54 8.59
C SER A 193 -13.01 11.87 7.36
N PHE A 194 -12.09 10.93 7.58
CA PHE A 194 -11.67 9.96 6.57
C PHE A 194 -11.86 8.52 7.10
N PRO A 195 -12.52 7.60 6.36
CA PRO A 195 -13.17 7.79 5.06
C PRO A 195 -14.29 8.84 5.07
N ARG A 196 -14.69 9.31 3.88
CA ARG A 196 -15.81 10.24 3.74
C ARG A 196 -17.11 9.61 4.29
N PRO A 197 -17.93 10.33 5.07
CA PRO A 197 -19.23 9.82 5.50
C PRO A 197 -20.18 9.53 4.33
N GLY A 198 -21.13 8.60 4.54
CA GLY A 198 -22.19 8.30 3.58
C GLY A 198 -21.80 7.41 2.40
N MET A 199 -20.61 6.81 2.42
CA MET A 199 -20.18 5.83 1.40
C MET A 199 -20.83 4.47 1.67
N ASN A 200 -21.47 3.89 0.64
CA ASN A 200 -22.07 2.55 0.70
C ASN A 200 -21.19 1.55 -0.04
N TYR A 201 -20.90 0.41 0.59
CA TYR A 201 -20.10 -0.65 -0.04
C TYR A 201 -20.96 -1.52 -0.95
N GLN A 202 -20.81 -1.32 -2.25
CA GLN A 202 -21.39 -2.19 -3.29
C GLN A 202 -20.44 -3.34 -3.61
N ARG A 203 -20.96 -4.56 -3.78
CA ARG A 203 -20.18 -5.65 -4.37
C ARG A 203 -20.29 -5.54 -5.90
N MET A 204 -19.14 -5.56 -6.54
CA MET A 204 -19.01 -5.76 -7.98
C MET A 204 -18.39 -7.14 -8.23
N TYR A 205 -18.82 -7.81 -9.29
CA TYR A 205 -18.40 -9.16 -9.67
C TYR A 205 -17.61 -9.10 -10.98
N LEU A 206 -16.54 -9.89 -11.04
CA LEU A 206 -15.73 -10.08 -12.24
C LEU A 206 -16.47 -11.07 -13.16
N ASP A 207 -16.76 -10.68 -14.39
CA ASP A 207 -17.40 -11.53 -15.39
C ASP A 207 -16.50 -11.66 -16.62
N PRO A 208 -16.24 -12.87 -17.16
CA PRO A 208 -15.39 -13.10 -18.32
C PRO A 208 -15.97 -12.62 -19.66
N GLU A 209 -17.20 -12.09 -19.69
CA GLU A 209 -17.73 -11.39 -20.87
C GLU A 209 -16.98 -10.06 -21.09
N SER A 210 -16.36 -9.88 -22.26
CA SER A 210 -15.58 -8.67 -22.60
C SER A 210 -16.37 -7.37 -22.45
N SER A 211 -15.72 -6.35 -21.90
CA SER A 211 -16.27 -4.99 -21.78
C SER A 211 -16.13 -4.18 -23.07
N GLY A 212 -15.20 -4.58 -23.95
CA GLY A 212 -14.81 -3.87 -25.16
C GLY A 212 -13.83 -2.72 -24.93
N THR A 213 -13.30 -2.55 -23.72
CA THR A 213 -12.53 -1.36 -23.32
C THR A 213 -11.01 -1.55 -23.31
N SER A 214 -10.52 -2.79 -23.19
CA SER A 214 -9.12 -3.11 -22.93
C SER A 214 -8.53 -4.21 -23.84
N PRO A 215 -8.62 -4.06 -25.19
CA PRO A 215 -8.17 -5.08 -26.15
C PRO A 215 -6.65 -5.37 -26.12
N HIS A 216 -5.88 -4.58 -25.39
CA HIS A 216 -4.45 -4.75 -25.15
C HIS A 216 -4.11 -5.68 -23.99
N ALA A 217 -5.07 -5.97 -23.10
CA ALA A 217 -4.88 -6.78 -21.90
C ALA A 217 -4.77 -8.29 -22.22
N VAL A 218 -4.34 -9.09 -21.23
CA VAL A 218 -4.34 -10.57 -21.35
C VAL A 218 -5.78 -11.09 -21.45
N HIS A 219 -6.69 -10.44 -20.73
CA HIS A 219 -8.13 -10.59 -20.88
C HIS A 219 -8.83 -9.25 -20.62
N ASP A 220 -9.79 -8.95 -21.48
CA ASP A 220 -10.83 -7.94 -21.26
C ASP A 220 -12.10 -8.66 -20.79
N GLY A 221 -12.53 -8.36 -19.57
CA GLY A 221 -13.78 -8.80 -18.97
C GLY A 221 -14.62 -7.63 -18.44
N SER A 222 -15.80 -7.92 -17.92
CA SER A 222 -16.76 -6.94 -17.40
C SER A 222 -16.77 -6.90 -15.87
N LEU A 223 -17.02 -5.73 -15.30
CA LEU A 223 -17.30 -5.55 -13.87
C LEU A 223 -18.79 -5.25 -13.65
N ARG A 224 -19.51 -6.19 -13.03
CA ARG A 224 -20.99 -6.22 -12.99
C ARG A 224 -21.55 -6.19 -11.55
N THR A 225 -22.85 -5.90 -11.40
CA THR A 225 -23.55 -5.96 -10.09
C THR A 225 -24.19 -7.32 -9.82
N ASP A 226 -24.16 -8.22 -10.81
CA ASP A 226 -24.69 -9.57 -10.82
C ASP A 226 -23.67 -10.56 -11.41
N THR A 227 -23.82 -11.85 -11.08
CA THR A 227 -23.02 -12.95 -11.65
C THR A 227 -23.79 -13.59 -12.80
N ARG A 228 -23.20 -13.68 -14.00
CA ARG A 228 -23.87 -14.26 -15.19
C ARG A 228 -23.12 -15.43 -15.78
N SER A 229 -21.80 -15.30 -15.90
CA SER A 229 -20.95 -16.27 -16.60
C SER A 229 -20.03 -17.00 -15.62
N ALA A 230 -19.77 -18.28 -15.89
CA ALA A 230 -18.70 -19.03 -15.24
C ALA A 230 -17.56 -19.26 -16.23
N GLY A 231 -16.32 -19.17 -15.76
CA GLY A 231 -15.13 -19.40 -16.56
C GLY A 231 -13.88 -19.37 -15.70
N THR A 232 -12.78 -19.92 -16.23
CA THR A 232 -11.48 -19.86 -15.58
C THR A 232 -10.55 -19.00 -16.44
N LEU A 233 -9.93 -18.01 -15.82
CA LEU A 233 -9.05 -17.06 -16.48
C LEU A 233 -7.62 -17.23 -16.00
N THR A 234 -6.69 -17.18 -16.94
CA THR A 234 -5.27 -17.50 -16.75
C THR A 234 -4.42 -16.25 -16.91
N VAL A 235 -3.63 -15.92 -15.90
CA VAL A 235 -2.65 -14.84 -15.96
C VAL A 235 -1.29 -15.35 -15.50
N ALA A 236 -0.24 -14.96 -16.23
CA ALA A 236 1.15 -15.27 -15.88
C ALA A 236 1.88 -13.97 -15.46
N PRO A 237 2.83 -14.04 -14.53
CA PRO A 237 3.73 -12.93 -14.20
C PRO A 237 4.40 -12.31 -15.44
N GLY A 238 4.37 -10.98 -15.54
CA GLY A 238 4.94 -10.24 -16.66
C GLY A 238 5.69 -8.99 -16.20
N LEU A 239 6.63 -8.53 -17.02
CA LEU A 239 7.48 -7.36 -16.73
C LEU A 239 6.79 -6.01 -17.03
N ALA A 240 5.58 -6.02 -17.59
CA ALA A 240 4.86 -4.81 -17.97
C ALA A 240 4.59 -3.88 -16.77
N THR A 241 4.39 -4.44 -15.57
CA THR A 241 4.14 -3.66 -14.34
C THR A 241 5.33 -2.84 -13.87
N LEU A 242 6.55 -3.03 -14.42
CA LEU A 242 7.67 -2.09 -14.24
C LEU A 242 7.33 -0.67 -14.70
N CYS A 243 6.47 -0.56 -15.73
CA CYS A 243 5.91 0.71 -16.20
C CYS A 243 4.49 0.86 -15.64
N SER A 244 4.39 1.18 -14.34
CA SER A 244 3.12 1.45 -13.66
C SER A 244 3.27 2.45 -12.51
N GLN A 245 2.13 3.01 -12.10
CA GLN A 245 2.03 3.84 -10.90
C GLN A 245 2.41 3.07 -9.61
N ASP A 246 2.08 1.77 -9.52
CA ASP A 246 2.44 0.92 -8.37
C ASP A 246 3.95 0.71 -8.27
N SER A 247 4.64 0.52 -9.41
CA SER A 247 6.11 0.54 -9.46
C SER A 247 6.68 1.90 -9.05
N ALA A 248 6.06 3.01 -9.45
CA ALA A 248 6.48 4.33 -8.99
C ALA A 248 6.30 4.49 -7.48
N GLN A 249 5.18 4.03 -6.90
CA GLN A 249 4.96 4.03 -5.45
C GLN A 249 5.99 3.15 -4.73
N GLY A 250 6.19 1.90 -5.17
CA GLY A 250 7.17 0.96 -4.60
C GLY A 250 8.63 1.43 -4.72
N LEU A 251 8.93 2.33 -5.66
CA LEU A 251 10.21 3.03 -5.80
C LEU A 251 10.20 4.45 -5.21
N ALA A 252 9.29 4.74 -4.27
CA ALA A 252 9.17 6.02 -3.57
C ALA A 252 9.00 7.26 -4.47
N GLY A 253 8.57 7.09 -5.72
CA GLY A 253 8.41 8.15 -6.71
C GLY A 253 9.59 8.34 -7.66
N ILE A 254 10.68 7.54 -7.55
CA ILE A 254 11.86 7.69 -8.43
C ILE A 254 11.50 7.62 -9.92
N THR A 255 10.59 6.70 -10.30
CA THR A 255 10.13 6.54 -11.68
C THR A 255 8.89 7.36 -12.03
N ALA A 256 8.33 8.14 -11.10
CA ALA A 256 7.15 8.98 -11.36
C ALA A 256 7.40 10.10 -12.39
N ILE A 257 8.67 10.40 -12.69
CA ILE A 257 9.07 11.29 -13.78
C ILE A 257 8.80 10.71 -15.18
N LEU A 258 8.55 9.40 -15.29
CA LEU A 258 8.22 8.72 -16.54
C LEU A 258 6.71 8.82 -16.78
N ASP A 259 6.30 9.91 -17.41
CA ASP A 259 4.89 10.32 -17.53
C ASP A 259 3.96 9.22 -18.08
N ALA A 260 4.47 8.44 -19.05
CA ALA A 260 3.76 7.33 -19.68
C ALA A 260 3.51 6.11 -18.77
N CYS A 261 4.24 5.98 -17.66
CA CYS A 261 4.10 4.86 -16.71
C CYS A 261 3.34 5.25 -15.44
N GLY A 262 3.47 6.51 -14.99
CA GLY A 262 2.87 6.98 -13.74
C GLY A 262 1.41 7.42 -13.84
N LYS A 263 0.94 7.75 -15.05
CA LYS A 263 -0.42 8.28 -15.30
C LYS A 263 -1.36 7.34 -16.05
N ASP A 264 -0.81 6.34 -16.74
CA ASP A 264 -1.55 5.45 -17.62
C ASP A 264 -1.13 3.98 -17.42
N SER A 265 -2.05 3.16 -16.91
CA SER A 265 -1.91 1.74 -16.62
C SER A 265 -1.91 0.87 -17.88
N ARG A 266 -2.27 1.38 -19.07
CA ARG A 266 -2.40 0.57 -20.29
C ARG A 266 -1.15 -0.24 -20.64
N ILE A 267 0.04 0.28 -20.35
CA ILE A 267 1.29 -0.48 -20.55
C ILE A 267 1.35 -1.69 -19.60
N ALA A 268 1.06 -1.49 -18.30
CA ALA A 268 1.03 -2.57 -17.31
C ALA A 268 -0.08 -3.60 -17.55
N GLU A 269 -1.22 -3.16 -18.08
CA GLU A 269 -2.40 -4.00 -18.38
C GLU A 269 -2.13 -5.09 -19.42
N HIS A 270 -1.09 -4.95 -20.25
CA HIS A 270 -0.59 -6.03 -21.13
C HIS A 270 -0.18 -7.33 -20.38
N SER A 271 -0.08 -7.30 -19.04
CA SER A 271 0.14 -8.48 -18.20
C SER A 271 -0.99 -8.71 -17.17
N ALA A 272 -2.17 -8.14 -17.38
CA ALA A 272 -3.30 -8.20 -16.45
C ALA A 272 -4.57 -8.82 -17.09
N GLN A 273 -5.40 -9.42 -16.23
CA GLN A 273 -6.83 -9.55 -16.50
C GLN A 273 -7.51 -8.27 -16.07
N THR A 274 -8.21 -7.62 -16.98
CA THR A 274 -8.92 -6.36 -16.74
C THR A 274 -10.42 -6.60 -16.67
N PHE A 275 -11.11 -5.88 -15.79
CA PHE A 275 -12.56 -5.98 -15.63
C PHE A 275 -13.15 -4.58 -15.50
N THR A 276 -13.79 -4.09 -16.56
CA THR A 276 -14.28 -2.71 -16.64
C THR A 276 -15.80 -2.69 -16.50
N SER A 277 -16.34 -1.75 -15.71
CA SER A 277 -17.79 -1.59 -15.60
C SER A 277 -18.37 -0.85 -16.80
N ALA A 278 -19.70 -0.84 -16.92
CA ALA A 278 -20.34 0.19 -17.75
C ALA A 278 -19.92 1.60 -17.26
N PRO A 279 -19.85 2.61 -18.15
CA PRO A 279 -19.56 3.99 -17.77
C PRO A 279 -20.53 4.51 -16.71
N VAL A 280 -20.02 5.27 -15.73
CA VAL A 280 -20.86 5.86 -14.68
C VAL A 280 -21.77 6.94 -15.26
N GLY A 281 -23.05 6.91 -14.89
CA GLY A 281 -24.04 7.89 -15.37
C GLY A 281 -23.93 9.28 -14.71
N ALA A 282 -23.14 9.42 -13.64
CA ALA A 282 -22.88 10.67 -12.94
C ALA A 282 -21.55 10.58 -12.16
N ALA A 283 -21.02 11.74 -11.75
CA ALA A 283 -19.81 11.83 -10.94
C ALA A 283 -19.97 11.02 -9.64
N THR A 284 -19.22 9.93 -9.53
CA THR A 284 -19.35 8.95 -8.45
C THR A 284 -18.15 9.05 -7.52
N GLN A 285 -18.39 9.21 -6.21
CA GLN A 285 -17.31 9.36 -5.23
C GLN A 285 -16.94 8.01 -4.63
N ILE A 286 -15.64 7.68 -4.67
CA ILE A 286 -15.05 6.54 -3.99
C ILE A 286 -14.20 7.08 -2.83
N SER A 287 -14.43 6.60 -1.61
CA SER A 287 -13.63 6.99 -0.44
C SER A 287 -13.69 5.91 0.64
N GLY A 288 -12.53 5.36 0.98
CA GLY A 288 -12.39 4.35 2.03
C GLY A 288 -11.55 3.15 1.59
N PRO A 289 -11.39 2.15 2.47
CA PRO A 289 -10.69 0.91 2.15
C PRO A 289 -11.38 0.17 1.01
N VAL A 290 -10.60 -0.29 0.03
CA VAL A 290 -11.04 -1.17 -1.08
C VAL A 290 -10.47 -2.57 -0.84
N ASN A 291 -11.23 -3.60 -1.21
CA ASN A 291 -10.88 -5.01 -0.98
C ASN A 291 -11.56 -5.92 -2.02
N VAL A 292 -10.91 -6.99 -2.47
CA VAL A 292 -11.13 -7.61 -3.79
C VAL A 292 -11.17 -9.15 -3.71
N HIS A 293 -12.36 -9.69 -3.43
CA HIS A 293 -12.60 -11.14 -3.32
C HIS A 293 -12.32 -11.83 -4.65
N LEU A 294 -11.15 -12.45 -4.76
CA LEU A 294 -10.84 -13.40 -5.82
C LEU A 294 -10.93 -14.82 -5.27
N GLU A 295 -11.08 -15.78 -6.17
CA GLU A 295 -11.04 -17.20 -5.87
C GLU A 295 -10.06 -17.82 -6.90
N THR A 296 -9.09 -18.64 -6.47
CA THR A 296 -8.12 -19.34 -7.33
C THR A 296 -7.84 -20.77 -6.85
N MET A 297 -7.37 -21.61 -7.76
CA MET A 297 -6.46 -22.72 -7.42
C MET A 297 -5.08 -22.33 -7.93
N LEU A 298 -4.05 -22.98 -7.37
CA LEU A 298 -2.65 -22.78 -7.71
C LEU A 298 -2.09 -24.06 -8.34
N ASP A 299 -1.30 -23.94 -9.41
CA ASP A 299 -0.55 -25.08 -9.98
C ASP A 299 0.69 -25.43 -9.11
N THR A 300 0.96 -24.63 -8.06
CA THR A 300 2.04 -24.81 -7.08
C THR A 300 1.57 -24.65 -5.63
N THR A 301 2.48 -24.90 -4.68
CA THR A 301 2.23 -24.82 -3.23
C THR A 301 1.95 -23.40 -2.71
N ASP A 302 2.37 -22.35 -3.43
CA ASP A 302 2.06 -20.95 -3.11
C ASP A 302 1.92 -20.09 -4.38
N GLY A 303 1.42 -18.87 -4.19
CA GLY A 303 1.17 -17.82 -5.18
C GLY A 303 1.05 -16.44 -4.52
N TYR A 304 0.85 -15.39 -5.28
CA TYR A 304 0.95 -13.99 -4.83
C TYR A 304 0.02 -13.12 -5.70
N TRP A 305 -0.96 -12.30 -5.25
CA TRP A 305 -1.64 -11.37 -6.22
C TRP A 305 -1.86 -9.91 -5.86
N THR A 306 -1.97 -9.18 -6.97
CA THR A 306 -1.94 -7.75 -7.17
C THR A 306 -3.26 -7.38 -7.75
N ALA A 307 -3.83 -6.29 -7.30
CA ALA A 307 -4.99 -5.73 -7.94
C ALA A 307 -4.82 -4.23 -7.91
N THR A 308 -5.02 -3.57 -9.04
CA THR A 308 -5.17 -2.12 -9.08
C THR A 308 -6.64 -1.80 -9.29
N LEU A 309 -7.16 -0.85 -8.52
CA LEU A 309 -8.40 -0.17 -8.90
C LEU A 309 -8.00 1.02 -9.77
N ASN A 310 -8.58 1.15 -10.96
CA ASN A 310 -8.25 2.21 -11.92
C ASN A 310 -9.53 2.99 -12.25
N ASP A 311 -9.37 4.28 -12.54
CA ASP A 311 -10.36 5.11 -13.23
C ASP A 311 -10.09 5.03 -14.73
N VAL A 312 -11.12 4.81 -15.56
CA VAL A 312 -10.97 4.67 -17.02
C VAL A 312 -11.69 5.82 -17.71
N ALA A 313 -10.89 6.73 -18.28
CA ALA A 313 -11.39 7.90 -18.98
C ALA A 313 -12.07 7.52 -20.33
N PRO A 314 -12.94 8.37 -20.89
CA PRO A 314 -13.63 8.09 -22.16
C PRO A 314 -12.72 7.92 -23.39
N ASP A 315 -11.44 8.30 -23.30
CA ASP A 315 -10.41 8.09 -24.33
C ASP A 315 -9.61 6.78 -24.13
N GLY A 316 -9.99 5.98 -23.12
CA GLY A 316 -9.35 4.73 -22.75
C GLY A 316 -8.10 4.87 -21.89
N THR A 317 -7.73 6.07 -21.45
CA THR A 317 -6.65 6.23 -20.44
C THR A 317 -7.10 5.61 -19.12
N SER A 318 -6.30 4.68 -18.58
CA SER A 318 -6.56 3.98 -17.33
C SER A 318 -5.64 4.52 -16.26
N THR A 319 -6.14 5.13 -15.19
CA THR A 319 -5.31 5.73 -14.13
C THR A 319 -5.53 4.99 -12.82
N ALA A 320 -4.48 4.36 -12.29
CA ALA A 320 -4.53 3.68 -11.01
C ALA A 320 -4.89 4.64 -9.85
N LEU A 321 -5.75 4.18 -8.95
CA LEU A 321 -6.22 4.90 -7.77
C LEU A 321 -5.65 4.32 -6.47
N THR A 322 -5.46 3.00 -6.42
CA THR A 322 -4.90 2.25 -5.28
C THR A 322 -4.53 0.81 -5.68
N SER A 323 -3.66 0.15 -4.91
CA SER A 323 -3.22 -1.24 -5.16
C SER A 323 -3.32 -2.17 -3.94
N GLY A 324 -3.78 -3.40 -4.18
CA GLY A 324 -3.85 -4.54 -3.26
C GLY A 324 -2.72 -5.54 -3.46
N GLN A 325 -2.52 -6.46 -2.50
CA GLN A 325 -1.32 -7.29 -2.38
C GLN A 325 -1.53 -8.46 -1.39
N LEU A 326 -1.31 -9.71 -1.79
CA LEU A 326 -1.32 -10.86 -0.86
C LEU A 326 -0.61 -12.14 -1.36
N ALA A 327 0.23 -12.76 -0.52
CA ALA A 327 0.67 -14.16 -0.69
C ALA A 327 -0.46 -15.14 -0.36
N ALA A 328 -0.66 -16.18 -1.15
CA ALA A 328 -1.70 -17.17 -0.89
C ALA A 328 -1.45 -17.91 0.45
N SER A 329 -0.19 -18.14 0.82
CA SER A 329 0.23 -18.66 2.13
C SER A 329 -0.17 -17.76 3.31
N VAL A 330 -0.06 -16.43 3.19
CA VAL A 330 -0.34 -15.48 4.29
C VAL A 330 -1.80 -15.02 4.40
N ARG A 331 -2.73 -15.70 3.72
CA ARG A 331 -4.18 -15.39 3.71
C ARG A 331 -4.91 -15.55 5.05
N LYS A 332 -4.25 -16.01 6.12
CA LYS A 332 -4.84 -16.20 7.45
C LYS A 332 -4.59 -15.00 8.34
N THR A 333 -5.64 -14.39 8.88
CA THR A 333 -5.57 -13.27 9.83
C THR A 333 -6.53 -13.51 11.01
N ASP A 334 -6.09 -13.11 12.21
CA ASP A 334 -6.93 -13.10 13.42
C ASP A 334 -7.79 -11.83 13.45
N ALA A 335 -9.09 -11.95 13.77
CA ALA A 335 -10.06 -10.87 13.57
C ALA A 335 -11.35 -10.99 14.39
N VAL A 336 -11.87 -9.85 14.87
CA VAL A 336 -13.21 -9.73 15.46
C VAL A 336 -14.17 -9.08 14.45
N LEU A 337 -15.25 -9.78 14.09
CA LEU A 337 -16.31 -9.24 13.25
C LEU A 337 -17.33 -8.47 14.10
N GLN A 338 -17.40 -7.15 13.92
CA GLN A 338 -18.38 -6.31 14.60
C GLN A 338 -19.81 -6.55 14.05
N PRO A 339 -20.87 -6.32 14.83
CA PRO A 339 -22.25 -6.49 14.37
C PRO A 339 -22.53 -5.76 13.05
N GLY A 340 -23.03 -6.50 12.05
CA GLY A 340 -23.30 -5.99 10.70
C GLY A 340 -22.11 -6.04 9.72
N HIS A 341 -20.91 -6.40 10.17
CA HIS A 341 -19.76 -6.67 9.29
C HIS A 341 -19.92 -8.03 8.58
N ARG A 342 -19.14 -8.24 7.51
CA ARG A 342 -19.16 -9.46 6.69
C ARG A 342 -17.75 -9.93 6.40
N LEU A 343 -17.53 -11.23 6.37
CA LEU A 343 -16.27 -11.82 5.91
C LEU A 343 -16.17 -11.79 4.37
N ARG A 344 -14.95 -11.71 3.86
CA ARG A 344 -14.57 -11.70 2.44
C ARG A 344 -13.18 -12.35 2.32
N VAL A 345 -12.88 -13.02 1.21
CA VAL A 345 -11.66 -13.83 1.03
C VAL A 345 -11.05 -13.52 -0.34
N ASP A 346 -9.79 -13.11 -0.38
CA ASP A 346 -9.13 -12.69 -1.63
C ASP A 346 -8.04 -13.74 -1.99
N ILE A 347 -8.25 -14.59 -3.00
CA ILE A 347 -7.38 -15.75 -3.35
C ILE A 347 -6.79 -15.62 -4.77
N PHE A 348 -5.44 -15.69 -4.93
CA PHE A 348 -4.57 -15.02 -5.95
C PHE A 348 -3.73 -15.88 -6.96
N ALA A 349 -2.72 -15.27 -7.66
CA ALA A 349 -1.80 -15.91 -8.66
C ALA A 349 -0.30 -15.44 -8.66
N GLY A 350 0.13 -14.40 -9.42
CA GLY A 350 1.48 -13.73 -9.30
C GLY A 350 1.50 -12.16 -9.26
N ASN A 351 2.19 -11.49 -8.30
CA ASN A 351 2.07 -10.02 -7.96
C ASN A 351 3.35 -9.20 -7.87
N PHE A 352 3.83 -8.77 -9.03
CA PHE A 352 5.03 -7.96 -9.17
C PHE A 352 4.68 -6.48 -9.47
N PRO A 353 5.38 -5.46 -8.92
CA PRO A 353 6.69 -5.49 -8.25
C PRO A 353 6.63 -5.79 -6.74
N LYS A 354 5.43 -5.80 -6.19
CA LYS A 354 5.19 -5.58 -4.77
C LYS A 354 5.45 -6.87 -3.96
N GLY A 355 5.56 -8.03 -4.61
CA GLY A 355 6.31 -9.20 -4.13
C GLY A 355 6.62 -10.23 -5.23
N LEU A 356 7.32 -11.30 -4.88
CA LEU A 356 7.77 -12.34 -5.81
C LEU A 356 7.91 -13.66 -5.05
N LEU A 357 7.65 -14.81 -5.70
CA LEU A 357 7.96 -16.11 -5.09
C LEU A 357 9.47 -16.22 -4.81
N PRO A 358 9.87 -16.76 -3.65
CA PRO A 358 11.26 -17.13 -3.37
C PRO A 358 11.85 -18.04 -4.45
N ARG A 359 13.17 -17.98 -4.66
CA ARG A 359 13.86 -18.64 -5.79
C ARG A 359 13.48 -20.12 -6.01
N PRO A 360 13.33 -20.99 -4.98
CA PRO A 360 12.93 -22.38 -5.17
C PRO A 360 11.52 -22.51 -5.75
N LEU A 361 10.54 -21.86 -5.12
CA LEU A 361 9.14 -21.86 -5.55
C LEU A 361 8.94 -21.20 -6.92
N LEU A 362 9.80 -20.25 -7.28
CA LEU A 362 9.79 -19.60 -8.60
C LEU A 362 10.32 -20.53 -9.70
N ASN A 363 11.35 -21.34 -9.40
CA ASN A 363 11.85 -22.36 -10.32
C ASN A 363 10.83 -23.50 -10.51
N GLU A 364 10.15 -23.91 -9.45
CA GLU A 364 9.14 -24.98 -9.50
C GLU A 364 7.86 -24.54 -10.22
N SER A 365 7.36 -23.34 -9.93
CA SER A 365 6.15 -22.79 -10.58
C SER A 365 6.34 -22.45 -12.04
N GLN A 366 7.56 -22.19 -12.50
CA GLN A 366 7.87 -21.75 -13.86
C GLN A 366 7.04 -20.54 -14.32
N LEU A 367 6.46 -19.79 -13.38
CA LEU A 367 5.50 -18.70 -13.62
C LEU A 367 4.24 -19.15 -14.40
N ALA A 368 3.82 -20.41 -14.23
CA ALA A 368 2.72 -21.03 -14.95
C ALA A 368 1.32 -20.49 -14.58
N PRO A 369 0.33 -20.64 -15.48
CA PRO A 369 -1.11 -20.48 -15.22
C PRO A 369 -1.61 -21.17 -13.94
N GLN A 370 -2.74 -20.69 -13.40
CA GLN A 370 -3.37 -21.26 -12.20
C GLN A 370 -4.91 -21.09 -12.27
N HIS A 371 -5.70 -22.04 -11.75
CA HIS A 371 -7.09 -22.27 -12.20
C HIS A 371 -8.16 -22.50 -11.09
N LEU A 372 -8.98 -21.51 -10.70
CA LEU A 372 -10.12 -21.79 -9.80
C LEU A 372 -11.08 -22.88 -10.32
N VAL A 373 -11.50 -23.77 -9.41
CA VAL A 373 -12.67 -24.66 -9.60
C VAL A 373 -13.77 -24.33 -8.59
N LEU A 374 -14.99 -24.15 -9.10
CA LEU A 374 -16.24 -23.99 -8.33
C LEU A 374 -17.22 -25.08 -8.75
N ASP A 375 -17.29 -26.17 -7.99
CA ASP A 375 -18.06 -27.38 -8.32
C ASP A 375 -19.05 -27.71 -7.17
N PRO A 376 -20.37 -27.72 -7.39
CA PRO A 376 -21.35 -28.05 -6.34
C PRO A 376 -21.19 -29.46 -5.74
N GLN A 377 -20.56 -30.41 -6.44
CA GLN A 377 -20.27 -31.75 -5.92
C GLN A 377 -18.89 -31.84 -5.23
N ARG A 378 -18.03 -30.83 -5.41
CA ARG A 378 -16.69 -30.69 -4.79
C ARG A 378 -16.43 -29.22 -4.46
N PRO A 379 -17.18 -28.64 -3.49
CA PRO A 379 -17.19 -27.19 -3.31
C PRO A 379 -15.86 -26.66 -2.78
N SER A 380 -15.45 -25.51 -3.30
CA SER A 380 -14.45 -24.64 -2.68
C SER A 380 -15.12 -23.82 -1.57
N PHE A 381 -14.50 -23.74 -0.40
CA PHE A 381 -15.07 -23.07 0.78
C PHE A 381 -13.97 -22.50 1.69
N VAL A 382 -14.36 -21.53 2.52
CA VAL A 382 -13.54 -21.03 3.63
C VAL A 382 -14.06 -21.62 4.95
N THR A 383 -13.17 -22.25 5.72
CA THR A 383 -13.45 -22.66 7.11
C THR A 383 -13.01 -21.55 8.05
N VAL A 384 -13.93 -21.02 8.84
CA VAL A 384 -13.69 -19.91 9.76
C VAL A 384 -13.83 -20.42 11.20
N PRO A 385 -12.78 -20.42 12.03
CA PRO A 385 -12.89 -20.80 13.43
C PRO A 385 -13.49 -19.64 14.23
N THR A 386 -14.73 -19.80 14.69
CA THR A 386 -15.44 -18.77 15.45
C THR A 386 -15.92 -19.31 16.79
N ASP A 387 -16.03 -18.42 17.78
CA ASP A 387 -16.59 -18.71 19.10
C ASP A 387 -18.13 -18.83 19.07
N VAL A 388 -18.77 -18.14 18.13
CA VAL A 388 -20.19 -18.28 17.76
C VAL A 388 -20.37 -18.46 16.24
N PRO A 389 -21.38 -19.22 15.76
CA PRO A 389 -21.60 -19.42 14.33
C PRO A 389 -21.88 -18.11 13.57
N LEU A 390 -21.27 -17.95 12.40
CA LEU A 390 -21.58 -16.87 11.46
C LEU A 390 -22.85 -17.20 10.67
N ALA A 391 -23.68 -16.19 10.41
CA ALA A 391 -25.00 -16.31 9.77
C ALA A 391 -25.06 -15.67 8.37
#